data_AF-A0A0N4XKI5-F1
#
_entry.id   AF-A0A0N4XKI5-F1
#
_cell.length_a   1.000
_cell.length_b   1.000
_cell.length_c   1.000
_cell.angle_alpha   90.00
_cell.angle_beta   90.00
_cell.angle_gamma   90.00
#
_symmetry.space_group_name_H-M   'P 1'
#
loop_
_entity.id
_entity.type
_entity.pdbx_description
1 polymer ?
#
loop_
_entity_poly.entity_id
_entity_poly.type
_entity_poly.pdbx_seq_one_letter_code
_entity_poly.pdbx_strand_id
1 'polypeptide(L)'
;MEIQFQDYVLIEEELRSSYHPQNFFCYSIDKKADQDFHTKMKQLSSCIPNTFLTTEEYDVDSAGHYMDHAFYKCMFYLVKKPGWGYMLLLQANPCHDNVSY
;
A
#
# COMPACT_ATOMS: atom_id res chain seq x y z
N MET A 1 1.04 5.88 -2.00
CA MET A 1 0.14 4.80 -2.44
C MET A 1 1.02 3.62 -2.68
N GLU A 2 0.75 2.49 -2.05
CA GLU A 2 1.71 1.39 -2.01
C GLU A 2 1.09 0.06 -2.48
N ILE A 3 1.83 -0.68 -3.31
CA ILE A 3 1.52 -2.05 -3.75
C ILE A 3 2.47 -2.99 -3.02
N GLN A 4 1.92 -4.00 -2.34
CA GLN A 4 2.61 -4.71 -1.28
C GLN A 4 2.69 -6.22 -1.50
N PHE A 5 3.90 -6.77 -1.30
CA PHE A 5 4.20 -8.16 -1.60
C PHE A 5 4.61 -9.05 -0.42
N GLN A 6 5.02 -8.56 0.77
CA GLN A 6 5.24 -9.48 1.92
C GLN A 6 5.50 -8.87 3.31
N ASP A 7 6.16 -7.72 3.45
CA ASP A 7 6.70 -7.30 4.76
C ASP A 7 5.90 -6.22 5.48
N TYR A 8 4.99 -6.63 6.37
CA TYR A 8 4.18 -5.70 7.18
C TYR A 8 5.04 -4.71 7.99
N VAL A 9 6.16 -5.17 8.55
CA VAL A 9 7.05 -4.34 9.39
C VAL A 9 7.63 -3.19 8.58
N LEU A 10 8.03 -3.42 7.34
CA LEU A 10 8.55 -2.37 6.47
C LEU A 10 7.49 -1.29 6.24
N ILE A 11 6.23 -1.69 6.11
CA ILE A 11 5.13 -0.77 5.80
C ILE A 11 4.71 0.03 7.01
N GLU A 12 4.69 -0.61 8.17
CA GLU A 12 4.49 0.08 9.44
C GLU A 12 5.59 1.14 9.67
N GLU A 13 6.85 0.81 9.37
CA GLU A 13 7.99 1.72 9.48
C GLU A 13 7.96 2.86 8.46
N GLU A 14 7.62 2.58 7.21
CA GLU A 14 7.45 3.58 6.16
C GLU A 14 6.33 4.56 6.49
N LEU A 15 5.17 4.04 6.91
CA LEU A 15 4.06 4.86 7.37
C LEU A 15 4.49 5.71 8.57
N ARG A 16 5.14 5.11 9.57
CA ARG A 16 5.63 5.82 10.76
C ARG A 16 6.59 6.96 10.39
N SER A 17 7.47 6.75 9.42
CA SER A 17 8.43 7.77 8.98
C SER A 17 7.79 8.89 8.14
N SER A 18 6.73 8.58 7.38
CA SER A 18 6.08 9.51 6.44
C SER A 18 4.80 10.16 6.99
N TYR A 19 4.30 9.68 8.13
CA TYR A 19 3.01 10.07 8.69
C TYR A 19 2.97 11.56 9.02
N HIS A 20 1.94 12.23 8.51
CA HIS A 20 1.61 13.59 8.89
C HIS A 20 0.08 13.76 8.86
N PRO A 21 -0.54 14.48 9.82
CA PRO A 21 -2.00 14.62 9.89
C PRO A 21 -2.67 15.23 8.65
N GLN A 22 -1.92 15.95 7.82
CA GLN A 22 -2.41 16.56 6.58
C GLN A 22 -2.29 15.63 5.35
N ASN A 23 -1.62 14.48 5.47
CA ASN A 23 -1.44 13.54 4.39
C ASN A 23 -2.52 12.45 4.45
N PHE A 24 -2.91 11.96 3.27
CA PHE A 24 -3.81 10.81 3.14
C PHE A 24 -3.03 9.62 2.59
N PHE A 25 -3.18 8.47 3.24
CA PHE A 25 -2.52 7.22 2.88
C PHE A 25 -3.55 6.24 2.35
N CYS A 26 -3.19 5.53 1.28
CA CYS A 26 -4.01 4.46 0.72
C CYS A 26 -3.13 3.27 0.36
N TYR A 27 -3.54 2.11 0.86
CA TYR A 27 -2.87 0.83 0.67
C TYR A 27 -3.76 -0.11 -0.14
N SER A 28 -3.13 -0.90 -0.99
CA SER A 28 -3.75 -2.04 -1.66
C SER A 28 -2.93 -3.29 -1.35
N ILE A 29 -3.62 -4.40 -1.07
CA ILE A 29 -2.99 -5.69 -0.74
C ILE A 29 -3.06 -6.58 -1.97
N ASP A 30 -1.94 -7.24 -2.31
CA ASP A 30 -1.97 -8.32 -3.29
C ASP A 30 -2.82 -9.47 -2.75
N LYS A 31 -3.74 -9.98 -3.56
CA LYS A 31 -4.63 -11.09 -3.21
C LYS A 31 -3.90 -12.35 -2.73
N LYS A 32 -2.64 -12.53 -3.12
CA LYS A 32 -1.79 -13.67 -2.75
C LYS A 32 -1.10 -13.50 -1.40
N ALA A 33 -1.19 -12.33 -0.77
CA ALA A 33 -0.63 -12.11 0.55
C ALA A 33 -1.26 -13.07 1.58
N ASP A 34 -0.51 -13.38 2.64
CA ASP A 34 -1.01 -14.29 3.67
C ASP A 34 -2.08 -13.63 4.56
N GLN A 35 -2.92 -14.47 5.17
CA GLN A 35 -4.05 -14.01 5.99
C GLN A 35 -3.62 -13.16 7.20
N ASP A 36 -2.42 -13.37 7.73
CA ASP A 36 -1.87 -12.59 8.84
C ASP A 36 -1.55 -11.17 8.36
N PHE A 37 -0.94 -11.02 7.17
CA PHE A 37 -0.71 -9.75 6.51
C PHE A 37 -2.01 -8.97 6.27
N HIS A 38 -3.05 -9.62 5.70
CA HIS A 38 -4.36 -8.97 5.53
C HIS A 38 -4.94 -8.49 6.87
N THR A 39 -4.78 -9.28 7.94
CA THR A 39 -5.30 -8.93 9.26
C THR A 39 -4.56 -7.74 9.85
N LYS A 40 -3.23 -7.74 9.78
CA LYS A 40 -2.38 -6.64 10.28
C LYS A 40 -2.61 -5.35 9.51
N MET A 41 -2.70 -5.38 8.18
CA MET A 41 -3.01 -4.19 7.37
C MET A 41 -4.40 -3.62 7.66
N LYS A 42 -5.41 -4.48 7.87
CA LYS A 42 -6.75 -4.05 8.30
C LYS A 42 -6.67 -3.34 9.65
N GLN A 43 -5.96 -3.92 10.62
CA GLN A 43 -5.75 -3.30 11.93
C GLN A 43 -5.03 -1.94 11.81
N LEU A 44 -3.93 -1.87 11.07
CA LEU A 44 -3.17 -0.64 10.83
C LEU A 44 -4.08 0.48 10.28
N SER A 45 -4.85 0.17 9.23
CA SER A 45 -5.76 1.14 8.61
C SER A 45 -6.89 1.60 9.54
N SER A 46 -7.30 0.76 10.50
CA SER A 46 -8.33 1.11 11.49
C SER A 46 -7.79 1.98 12.64
N CYS A 47 -6.50 1.86 12.94
CA CYS A 47 -5.85 2.57 14.05
C CYS A 47 -5.35 3.95 13.65
N ILE A 48 -4.87 4.11 12.41
CA ILE A 48 -4.23 5.35 11.95
C ILE A 48 -5.24 6.20 11.18
N PRO A 49 -5.59 7.41 11.65
CA PRO A 49 -6.51 8.27 10.92
C PRO A 49 -5.88 8.72 9.60
N ASN A 50 -6.73 8.98 8.61
CA ASN A 50 -6.35 9.32 7.23
C ASN A 50 -5.64 8.19 6.46
N THR A 51 -5.65 6.97 6.98
CA THR A 51 -5.21 5.76 6.27
C THR A 51 -6.40 4.97 5.76
N PHE A 52 -6.34 4.52 4.52
CA PHE A 52 -7.37 3.72 3.88
C PHE A 52 -6.79 2.44 3.29
N LEU A 53 -7.57 1.37 3.33
CA LEU A 53 -7.26 0.08 2.72
C LEU A 53 -8.30 -0.22 1.65
N THR A 54 -7.88 -0.55 0.44
CA THR A 54 -8.83 -0.91 -0.64
C THR A 54 -9.60 -2.17 -0.30
N THR A 55 -10.88 -2.21 -0.69
CA THR A 55 -11.73 -3.39 -0.54
C THR A 55 -11.43 -4.44 -1.60
N GLU A 56 -11.03 -4.01 -2.79
CA GLU A 56 -10.59 -4.86 -3.88
C GLU A 56 -9.11 -5.20 -3.74
N GLU A 57 -8.81 -6.48 -3.93
CA GLU A 57 -7.47 -7.05 -3.91
C GLU A 57 -7.23 -7.71 -5.27
N TYR A 58 -6.05 -7.49 -5.83
CA TYR A 58 -5.67 -7.95 -7.15
C TYR A 58 -4.51 -8.92 -7.06
N ASP A 59 -4.48 -9.92 -7.95
CA ASP A 59 -3.37 -10.85 -8.09
C ASP A 59 -2.31 -10.17 -8.97
N VAL A 60 -1.38 -9.44 -8.36
CA VAL A 60 -0.36 -8.68 -9.08
C VAL A 60 0.81 -9.59 -9.37
N ASP A 61 1.17 -9.78 -10.64
CA ASP A 61 2.29 -10.63 -11.00
C ASP A 61 3.59 -9.83 -11.20
N SER A 62 4.70 -10.55 -11.37
CA SER A 62 6.02 -9.95 -11.60
C SER A 62 6.13 -9.20 -12.93
N ALA A 63 5.18 -9.40 -13.85
CA ALA A 63 5.06 -8.62 -15.08
C ALA A 63 4.23 -7.33 -14.87
N GLY A 64 3.68 -7.13 -13.67
CA GLY A 64 2.93 -5.93 -13.29
C GLY A 64 1.45 -5.96 -13.70
N HIS A 65 0.90 -7.12 -14.08
CA HIS A 65 -0.54 -7.19 -14.37
C HIS A 65 -1.35 -6.81 -13.13
N TYR A 66 -2.43 -6.05 -13.33
CA TYR A 66 -3.30 -5.50 -12.28
C TYR A 66 -2.67 -4.50 -11.31
N MET A 67 -1.39 -4.16 -11.47
CA MET A 67 -0.71 -3.16 -10.67
C MET A 67 -1.38 -1.77 -10.85
N ASP A 68 -1.72 -1.43 -12.08
CA ASP A 68 -2.47 -0.23 -12.46
C ASP A 68 -3.88 -0.20 -11.84
N HIS A 69 -4.55 -1.34 -11.76
CA HIS A 69 -5.88 -1.46 -11.15
C HIS A 69 -5.83 -1.22 -9.64
N ALA A 70 -4.84 -1.82 -8.97
CA ALA A 70 -4.59 -1.61 -7.55
C ALA A 70 -4.32 -0.12 -7.26
N PHE A 71 -3.46 0.51 -8.07
CA PHE A 71 -3.22 1.95 -7.94
C PHE A 71 -4.46 2.79 -8.21
N TYR A 72 -5.19 2.51 -9.30
CA TYR A 72 -6.37 3.27 -9.69
C TYR A 72 -7.44 3.29 -8.59
N LYS A 73 -7.66 2.17 -7.89
CA LYS A 73 -8.62 2.10 -6.78
C LYS A 73 -8.26 3.05 -5.65
N CYS A 74 -6.99 3.11 -5.29
CA CYS A 74 -6.52 4.07 -4.30
C CYS A 74 -6.64 5.52 -4.80
N MET A 75 -6.31 5.79 -6.08
CA MET A 75 -6.40 7.14 -6.64
C MET A 75 -7.85 7.64 -6.61
N PHE A 76 -8.78 6.76 -6.98
CA PHE A 76 -10.21 7.05 -6.99
C PHE A 76 -10.75 7.40 -5.59
N TYR A 77 -10.15 6.84 -4.53
CA TYR A 77 -10.47 7.23 -3.16
C TYR A 77 -9.82 8.57 -2.78
N LEU A 78 -8.52 8.73 -3.05
CA LEU A 78 -7.74 9.90 -2.65
C LEU A 78 -8.17 11.19 -3.36
N VAL A 79 -8.58 11.12 -4.63
CA VAL A 79 -9.01 12.29 -5.41
C VAL A 79 -10.23 12.99 -4.81
N LYS A 80 -11.04 12.25 -4.03
CA LYS A 80 -12.23 12.77 -3.35
C LYS A 80 -11.90 13.49 -2.05
N LYS A 81 -10.66 13.43 -1.58
CA LYS A 81 -10.23 14.14 -0.37
C LYS A 81 -9.98 15.62 -0.69
N PRO A 82 -10.31 16.54 0.22
CA PRO A 82 -10.00 17.95 0.00
C PRO A 82 -8.51 18.24 0.25
N GLY A 83 -7.97 19.24 -0.44
CA GLY A 83 -6.67 19.83 -0.11
C GLY A 83 -5.43 19.03 -0.53
N TRP A 84 -5.56 17.98 -1.36
CA TRP A 84 -4.39 17.32 -1.93
C TRP A 84 -3.76 18.20 -3.03
N GLY A 85 -2.43 18.24 -3.09
CA GLY A 85 -1.67 18.93 -4.15
C GLY A 85 -1.01 17.97 -5.13
N TYR A 86 -0.54 16.82 -4.65
CA TYR A 86 0.12 15.79 -5.43
C TYR A 86 -0.23 14.40 -4.90
N MET A 87 -0.07 13.38 -5.74
CA MET A 87 -0.18 11.97 -5.36
C MET A 87 1.16 11.28 -5.60
N LEU A 88 1.65 10.54 -4.60
CA LEU A 88 2.83 9.71 -4.73
C LEU A 88 2.42 8.24 -4.85
N LEU A 89 2.94 7.59 -5.88
CA LEU A 89 2.87 6.15 -6.08
C LEU A 89 4.20 5.55 -5.67
N LEU A 90 4.12 4.54 -4.83
CA LEU A 90 5.23 3.85 -4.18
C LEU A 90 4.97 2.34 -4.37
N GLN A 91 6.04 1.58 -4.49
CA GLN A 91 5.99 0.13 -4.57
C GLN A 91 7.10 -0.38 -3.67
N ALA A 92 6.74 -1.08 -2.60
CA ALA A 92 7.73 -1.70 -1.73
C ALA A 92 8.13 -3.04 -2.36
N ASN A 93 9.13 -2.99 -3.22
CA ASN A 93 9.80 -4.20 -3.66
C ASN A 93 10.84 -4.56 -2.61
N PRO A 94 10.91 -5.82 -2.14
CA PRO A 94 12.12 -6.27 -1.46
C PRO A 94 13.27 -6.03 -2.43
N CYS A 95 14.31 -5.29 -1.99
CA CYS A 95 15.58 -5.28 -2.71
C CYS A 95 16.01 -6.74 -2.81
N HIS A 96 15.92 -7.31 -4.01
CA HIS A 96 16.45 -8.63 -4.27
C HIS A 96 17.97 -8.49 -4.26
N ASP A 97 18.59 -8.67 -3.10
CA ASP A 97 20.03 -8.92 -2.99
C ASP A 97 20.29 -10.29 -3.61
N ASN A 98 20.27 -10.35 -4.95
CA ASN A 98 20.97 -11.39 -5.71
C ASN A 98 22.47 -11.12 -5.58
N VAL A 99 23.00 -11.26 -4.37
CA VAL A 99 24.43 -11.53 -4.20
C VAL A 99 24.56 -13.03 -4.38
N SER A 100 24.65 -13.44 -5.64
CA SER A 100 25.16 -14.75 -6.03
C SER A 100 26.59 -14.87 -5.47
N TYR A 101 26.77 -15.67 -4.43
CA TYR A 101 28.08 -16.26 -4.12
C TYR A 101 28.23 -17.57 -4.88
#